data_AF-A0A940W6P8-F1
#
_entry.id   AF-A0A940W6P8-F1
#
_cell.length_a   1.000
_cell.length_b   1.000
_cell.length_c   1.000
_cell.angle_alpha   90.00
_cell.angle_beta   90.00
_cell.angle_gamma   90.00
#
_symmetry.space_group_name_H-M   'P 1'
#
loop_
_entity.id
_entity.type
_entity.pdbx_description
1 polymer ?
#
loop_
_entity_poly.entity_id
_entity_poly.type
_entity_poly.pdbx_seq_one_letter_code
_entity_poly.pdbx_strand_id
1 'polypeptide(L)'
;SLPQLAAAISGGRAFVGVDTVVTHMAAALEVPTVAIFGPTWVHHWGPWPNGETSATPYGAKGRVQRRGRIAVIQKDWPCVPCNQEWCALTGGGRIECLSALSAEEVHEELMRSLARPLR
;
A
#
# COMPACT_ATOMS: atom_id res chain seq x y z
N SER A 1 6.98 4.56 -21.60
CA SER A 1 6.35 3.23 -21.78
C SER A 1 6.37 2.48 -20.45
N LEU A 2 5.63 1.36 -20.30
CA LEU A 2 5.68 0.56 -19.05
C LEU A 2 7.10 0.07 -18.69
N PRO A 3 7.94 -0.42 -19.64
CA PRO A 3 9.32 -0.79 -19.32
C PRO A 3 10.17 0.37 -18.80
N GLN A 4 10.00 1.57 -19.35
CA GLN A 4 10.72 2.76 -18.86
C GLN A 4 10.29 3.13 -17.44
N LEU A 5 9.00 3.00 -17.11
CA LEU A 5 8.51 3.22 -15.74
C LEU A 5 9.07 2.17 -14.77
N ALA A 6 9.05 0.89 -15.15
CA ALA A 6 9.64 -0.19 -14.35
C ALA A 6 11.13 0.05 -14.08
N ALA A 7 11.89 0.45 -15.10
CA ALA A 7 13.30 0.78 -14.97
C ALA A 7 13.52 1.97 -14.01
N ALA A 8 12.70 3.02 -14.10
CA ALA A 8 12.76 4.17 -13.19
C ALA A 8 12.45 3.77 -11.74
N ILE A 9 11.43 2.94 -11.51
CA ILE A 9 11.07 2.44 -10.19
C ILE A 9 12.19 1.58 -9.61
N SER A 10 12.76 0.68 -10.40
CA SER A 10 13.84 -0.24 -9.98
C SER A 10 15.12 0.49 -9.55
N GLY A 11 15.36 1.72 -10.02
CA GLY A 11 16.48 2.55 -9.60
C GLY A 11 16.23 3.32 -8.29
N GLY A 12 15.00 3.30 -7.76
CA GLY A 12 14.62 3.99 -6.54
C GLY A 12 15.03 3.23 -5.28
N ARG A 13 15.30 3.95 -4.18
CA ARG A 13 15.53 3.34 -2.86
C ARG A 13 14.26 2.78 -2.22
N ALA A 14 13.12 3.36 -2.58
CA ALA A 14 11.79 2.97 -2.14
C ALA A 14 10.73 3.57 -3.08
N PHE A 15 9.51 3.06 -2.98
CA PHE A 15 8.33 3.53 -3.68
C PHE A 15 7.20 3.80 -2.67
N VAL A 16 6.45 4.88 -2.88
CA VAL A 16 5.24 5.20 -2.13
C VAL A 16 4.12 5.45 -3.14
N GLY A 17 3.00 4.76 -3.00
CA GLY A 17 1.88 4.93 -3.91
C GLY A 17 0.56 4.41 -3.36
N VAL A 18 -0.53 4.79 -4.01
CA VAL A 18 -1.88 4.30 -3.71
C VAL A 18 -2.15 2.96 -4.40
N ASP A 19 -3.25 2.30 -4.05
CA ASP A 19 -3.74 1.06 -4.68
C ASP A 19 -3.93 1.19 -6.21
N THR A 20 -2.85 0.92 -6.96
CA THR A 20 -2.76 1.04 -8.42
C THR A 20 -1.73 0.05 -8.95
N VAL A 21 -1.82 -0.27 -10.25
CA VAL A 21 -0.86 -1.13 -10.96
C VAL A 21 0.61 -0.74 -10.73
N VAL A 22 0.91 0.56 -10.58
CA VAL A 22 2.30 1.02 -10.38
C VAL A 22 2.85 0.57 -9.02
N THR A 23 2.01 0.54 -7.99
CA THR A 23 2.37 0.01 -6.66
C THR A 23 2.64 -1.50 -6.71
N HIS A 24 1.85 -2.25 -7.48
CA HIS A 24 2.10 -3.67 -7.73
C HIS A 24 3.40 -3.89 -8.50
N MET A 25 3.71 -3.03 -9.48
CA MET A 25 4.96 -3.09 -10.23
C MET A 25 6.16 -2.86 -9.30
N ALA A 26 6.10 -1.88 -8.40
CA ALA A 26 7.16 -1.63 -7.41
C ALA A 26 7.39 -2.83 -6.48
N ALA A 27 6.30 -3.46 -6.01
CA ALA A 27 6.37 -4.68 -5.21
C ALA A 27 7.01 -5.85 -5.96
N ALA A 28 6.63 -6.07 -7.23
CA ALA A 28 7.18 -7.12 -8.07
C ALA A 28 8.67 -6.92 -8.38
N LEU A 29 9.12 -5.66 -8.48
CA LEU A 29 10.53 -5.30 -8.63
C LEU A 29 11.33 -5.38 -7.32
N GLU A 30 10.74 -5.87 -6.23
CA GLU A 30 11.33 -5.95 -4.88
C GLU A 30 11.84 -4.60 -4.31
N VAL A 31 11.32 -3.48 -4.84
CA VAL A 31 11.61 -2.15 -4.30
C VAL A 31 10.85 -2.02 -2.96
N PRO A 32 11.49 -1.53 -1.87
CA PRO A 32 10.78 -1.20 -0.63
C PRO A 32 9.54 -0.36 -0.91
N THR A 33 8.36 -0.89 -0.63
CA THR A 33 7.11 -0.30 -1.10
C THR A 33 6.19 0.00 0.07
N VAL A 34 5.78 1.26 0.20
CA VAL A 34 4.69 1.68 1.08
C VAL A 34 3.44 1.89 0.23
N ALA A 35 2.46 1.03 0.40
CA ALA A 35 1.22 1.03 -0.34
C ALA A 35 0.08 1.63 0.51
N ILE A 36 -0.55 2.69 0.03
CA ILE A 36 -1.59 3.44 0.72
C ILE A 36 -2.95 2.94 0.25
N PHE A 37 -3.73 2.41 1.20
CA PHE A 37 -5.05 1.84 0.95
C PHE A 37 -6.14 2.60 1.71
N GLY A 38 -7.27 2.75 1.03
CA GLY A 38 -8.44 3.48 1.51
C GLY A 38 -9.60 2.54 1.78
N PRO A 39 -10.67 2.60 0.98
CA PRO A 39 -11.81 1.71 1.15
C PRO A 39 -11.54 0.30 0.63
N THR A 40 -10.55 0.10 -0.26
CA THR A 40 -10.32 -1.17 -0.95
C THR A 40 -9.90 -2.30 -0.01
N TRP A 41 -10.34 -3.53 -0.35
CA TRP A 41 -9.95 -4.75 0.35
C TRP A 41 -8.49 -5.14 0.09
N VAL A 42 -7.60 -4.85 1.04
CA VAL A 42 -6.18 -5.23 0.99
C VAL A 42 -5.97 -6.73 0.85
N HIS A 43 -6.82 -7.55 1.47
CA HIS A 43 -6.71 -9.01 1.40
C HIS A 43 -6.99 -9.59 0.01
N HIS A 44 -7.65 -8.83 -0.88
CA HIS A 44 -7.90 -9.20 -2.27
C HIS A 44 -6.95 -8.51 -3.25
N TRP A 45 -6.64 -7.23 -3.00
CA TRP A 45 -5.95 -6.36 -3.95
C TRP A 45 -4.59 -5.87 -3.47
N GLY A 46 -4.14 -6.29 -2.30
CA GLY A 46 -2.83 -5.89 -1.79
C GLY A 46 -1.69 -6.35 -2.73
N PRO A 47 -0.59 -5.59 -2.83
CA PRO A 47 0.56 -5.99 -3.63
C PRO A 47 1.18 -7.30 -3.13
N TRP A 48 1.17 -8.34 -3.96
CA TRP A 48 1.71 -9.66 -3.59
C TRP A 48 3.24 -9.61 -3.45
N PRO A 49 3.82 -10.10 -2.34
CA PRO A 49 5.25 -10.29 -2.22
C PRO A 49 5.76 -11.39 -3.17
N ASN A 50 6.96 -11.22 -3.71
CA ASN A 50 7.61 -12.27 -4.49
C ASN A 50 7.86 -13.52 -3.63
N GLY A 51 7.52 -14.70 -4.17
CA GLY A 51 7.65 -15.99 -3.48
C GLY A 51 6.56 -16.26 -2.43
N GLU A 52 5.56 -15.39 -2.31
CA GLU A 52 4.39 -15.64 -1.47
C GLU A 52 3.57 -16.82 -2.01
N THR A 53 3.18 -17.73 -1.13
CA THR A 53 2.42 -18.96 -1.48
C THR A 53 1.06 -19.01 -0.78
N SER A 54 0.78 -18.11 0.16
CA SER A 54 -0.54 -18.02 0.77
C SER A 54 -1.59 -17.52 -0.22
N ALA A 55 -2.83 -17.98 -0.03
CA ALA A 55 -3.97 -17.51 -0.81
C ALA A 55 -4.27 -16.02 -0.60
N THR A 56 -3.83 -15.47 0.54
CA THR A 56 -4.06 -14.08 0.92
C THR A 56 -2.93 -13.62 1.86
N PRO A 57 -1.96 -12.81 1.38
CA PRO A 57 -0.84 -12.37 2.19
C PRO A 57 -1.28 -11.41 3.29
N TYR A 58 -2.36 -10.65 3.09
CA TYR A 58 -2.83 -9.61 4.00
C TYR A 58 -4.14 -10.02 4.68
N GLY A 59 -4.30 -9.67 5.95
CA GLY A 59 -5.55 -9.82 6.66
C GLY A 59 -6.61 -8.82 6.18
N ALA A 60 -7.88 -9.11 6.49
CA ALA A 60 -9.02 -8.29 6.08
C ALA A 60 -9.03 -6.88 6.69
N LYS A 61 -8.43 -6.71 7.86
CA LYS A 61 -8.26 -5.44 8.57
C LYS A 61 -6.86 -5.33 9.16
N GLY A 62 -6.40 -4.10 9.33
CA GLY A 62 -5.19 -3.78 10.08
C GLY A 62 -4.60 -2.44 9.65
N ARG A 63 -4.06 -1.68 10.61
CA ARG A 63 -3.49 -0.34 10.35
C ARG A 63 -2.29 -0.39 9.40
N VAL A 64 -1.27 -1.16 9.78
CA VAL A 64 -0.08 -1.39 8.96
C VAL A 64 0.18 -2.88 8.87
N GLN A 65 0.19 -3.43 7.67
CA GLN A 65 0.45 -4.84 7.41
C GLN A 65 1.72 -4.98 6.56
N ARG A 66 2.72 -5.72 7.07
CA ARG A 66 4.02 -5.87 6.41
C ARG A 66 4.21 -7.29 5.89
N ARG A 67 4.62 -7.42 4.64
CA ARG A 67 4.94 -8.70 3.97
C ARG A 67 6.11 -8.50 3.01
N GLY A 68 7.13 -9.33 3.11
CA GLY A 68 8.36 -9.14 2.32
C GLY A 68 8.94 -7.74 2.51
N ARG A 69 9.15 -6.98 1.43
CA ARG A 69 9.61 -5.57 1.43
C ARG A 69 8.45 -4.57 1.26
N ILE A 70 7.23 -5.01 1.52
CA ILE A 70 6.01 -4.25 1.30
C ILE A 70 5.33 -3.95 2.62
N ALA A 71 4.93 -2.70 2.81
CA ALA A 71 4.09 -2.25 3.90
C ALA A 71 2.80 -1.68 3.30
N VAL A 72 1.66 -2.25 3.66
CA VAL A 72 0.35 -1.67 3.36
C VAL A 72 -0.11 -0.85 4.55
N ILE A 73 -0.51 0.40 4.33
CA ILE A 73 -1.09 1.30 5.33
C ILE A 73 -2.54 1.56 4.97
N GLN A 74 -3.43 1.37 5.95
CA GLN A 74 -4.86 1.64 5.84
C GLN A 74 -5.36 2.14 7.20
N LYS A 75 -6.37 3.03 7.24
CA LYS A 75 -6.91 3.47 8.53
C LYS A 75 -7.60 2.32 9.26
N ASP A 76 -7.37 2.23 10.56
CA ASP A 76 -8.04 1.28 11.45
C ASP A 76 -9.34 1.90 11.99
N TRP A 77 -10.30 2.09 11.09
CA TRP A 77 -11.62 2.61 11.42
C TRP A 77 -12.67 1.50 11.32
N PRO A 78 -13.80 1.61 12.04
CA PRO A 78 -14.83 0.57 12.01
C PRO A 78 -15.31 0.21 10.61
N CYS A 79 -15.48 1.20 9.73
CA CYS A 79 -15.92 0.98 8.36
C CYS A 79 -14.80 0.58 7.39
N VAL A 80 -13.52 0.65 7.76
CA VAL A 80 -12.41 0.42 6.83
C VAL A 80 -11.90 -1.02 6.93
N PRO A 81 -11.71 -1.74 5.81
CA PRO A 81 -12.14 -1.40 4.45
C PRO A 81 -13.65 -1.60 4.22
N CYS A 82 -14.31 -0.64 3.56
CA CYS A 82 -15.74 -0.73 3.21
C CYS A 82 -15.98 -1.16 1.76
N ASN A 83 -14.94 -1.10 0.92
CA ASN A 83 -14.97 -1.35 -0.52
C ASN A 83 -16.06 -0.55 -1.25
N GLN A 84 -16.24 0.71 -0.85
CA GLN A 84 -17.18 1.64 -1.46
C GLN A 84 -16.43 2.73 -2.25
N GLU A 85 -17.02 3.17 -3.35
CA GLU A 85 -16.57 4.32 -4.13
C GLU A 85 -17.01 5.66 -3.53
N TRP A 86 -17.84 5.63 -2.47
CA TRP A 86 -18.40 6.78 -1.79
C TRP A 86 -18.16 6.68 -0.27
N CYS A 87 -18.11 7.83 0.43
CA CYS A 87 -17.89 7.87 1.87
C CYS A 87 -19.16 8.27 2.62
N ALA A 88 -19.65 7.38 3.50
CA ALA A 88 -20.83 7.63 4.32
C ALA A 88 -20.67 8.80 5.31
N LEU A 89 -19.43 9.07 5.76
CA LEU A 89 -19.15 10.18 6.69
C LEU A 89 -19.34 11.55 6.05
N THR A 90 -19.21 11.65 4.72
CA THR A 90 -19.30 12.91 3.97
C THR A 90 -20.49 12.93 3.01
N GLY A 91 -21.32 11.89 2.99
CA GLY A 91 -22.42 11.77 2.04
C GLY A 91 -21.97 11.63 0.58
N GLY A 92 -20.85 10.95 0.33
CA GLY A 92 -20.32 10.74 -1.02
C GLY A 92 -19.35 11.81 -1.53
N GLY A 93 -18.92 12.72 -0.64
CA GLY A 93 -17.84 13.65 -0.94
C GLY A 93 -16.47 12.97 -0.86
N ARG A 94 -15.58 13.54 -0.04
CA ARG A 94 -14.21 13.06 0.13
C ARG A 94 -14.16 11.68 0.80
N ILE A 95 -13.21 10.84 0.38
CA ILE A 95 -12.91 9.55 1.02
C ILE A 95 -12.07 9.80 2.29
N GLU A 96 -12.74 10.01 3.41
CA GLU A 96 -12.11 10.44 4.67
C GLU A 96 -11.02 9.51 5.18
N CYS A 97 -11.15 8.19 5.00
CA CYS A 97 -10.13 7.25 5.47
C CYS A 97 -8.78 7.43 4.74
N LEU A 98 -8.80 7.81 3.46
CA LEU A 98 -7.58 8.16 2.73
C LEU A 98 -7.07 9.53 3.15
N SER A 99 -7.95 10.52 3.22
CA SER A 99 -7.57 11.90 3.56
C SER A 99 -7.06 12.06 4.99
N ALA A 100 -7.48 11.18 5.90
CA ALA A 100 -7.00 11.18 7.27
C ALA A 100 -5.62 10.53 7.43
N LEU A 101 -5.11 9.77 6.45
CA LEU A 101 -3.74 9.25 6.50
C LEU A 101 -2.78 10.41 6.32
N SER A 102 -2.03 10.71 7.38
CA SER A 102 -1.13 11.85 7.38
C SER A 102 0.17 11.53 6.63
N ALA A 103 0.83 12.57 6.12
CA ALA A 103 2.13 12.40 5.47
C ALA A 103 3.17 11.84 6.45
N GLU A 104 3.07 12.18 7.73
CA GLU A 104 3.93 11.71 8.82
C GLU A 104 3.77 10.21 9.03
N GLU A 105 2.54 9.69 9.08
CA GLU A 105 2.29 8.25 9.20
C GLU A 105 2.94 7.45 8.06
N VAL A 106 2.85 7.97 6.83
CA VAL A 106 3.46 7.36 5.65
C VAL A 106 4.99 7.48 5.69
N HIS A 107 5.50 8.65 6.08
CA HIS A 107 6.93 8.93 6.18
C HIS A 107 7.62 8.03 7.22
N GLU A 108 7.01 7.86 8.41
CA GLU A 108 7.53 6.96 9.44
C GLU A 108 7.66 5.53 8.92
N GLU A 109 6.67 5.03 8.19
CA GLU A 109 6.71 3.68 7.63
C GLU A 109 7.75 3.54 6.51
N LEU A 110 7.90 4.58 5.69
CA LEU A 110 8.93 4.63 4.66
C LEU A 110 10.32 4.55 5.31
N MET A 111 10.58 5.32 6.36
CA MET A 111 11.85 5.31 7.07
C MET A 111 12.14 3.96 7.73
N ARG A 112 11.12 3.29 8.29
CA ARG A 112 11.23 1.91 8.79
C ARG A 112 11.57 0.92 7.67
N SER A 113 10.95 1.06 6.52
CA SER A 113 11.20 0.19 5.36
C SER A 113 12.62 0.35 4.81
N LEU A 114 13.16 1.58 4.83
CA LEU A 114 14.52 1.90 4.39
C LEU A 114 15.62 1.47 5.37
N ALA A 115 15.30 1.26 6.65
CA ALA A 115 16.25 0.80 7.66
C ALA A 115 16.69 -0.67 7.45
N ARG A 116 16.01 -1.41 6.57
CA ARG A 116 16.38 -2.79 6.23
C ARG A 116 17.49 -2.79 5.17
N PRO A 117 18.48 -3.70 5.26
CA PRO A 117 19.54 -3.79 4.26
C PRO A 117 18.98 -3.88 2.83
N LEU A 118 19.62 -3.14 1.92
CA LEU A 118 19.45 -3.35 0.48
C LEU A 118 20.06 -4.72 0.11
N ARG A 119 19.47 -5.39 -0.88
CA ARG A 119 20.10 -6.58 -1.47
C ARG A 119 21.35 -6.18 -2.24
#